data_AF-A0A1S8XJZ8-F1
#
_entry.id   AF-A0A1S8XJZ8-F1
#
_cell.length_a   1.000
_cell.length_b   1.000
_cell.length_c   1.000
_cell.angle_alpha   90.00
_cell.angle_beta   90.00
_cell.angle_gamma   90.00
#
_symmetry.space_group_name_H-M   'P 1'
#
loop_
_entity.id
_entity.type
_entity.pdbx_description
1 polymer ?
#
loop_
_entity_poly.entity_id
_entity_poly.type
_entity_poly.pdbx_seq_one_letter_code
_entity_poly.pdbx_strand_id
1 'polypeptide(L)'
;TDPATGTDPLDHRFWDAVERADLDALRDTLHIDDATADSLRALLPALADWRRQRQEHGLLDGWRYRAEWQVTAEPTPGRLAGTWLLALPAGHADDPAVAAVRAALTDAGADPLPLTVAPDADRAALAAALGDTPLAGVVSLLAWAPSADAATLPGLAATLALTQALGDAGHDAPLWLVTRGAVAAAAYDRLADPAQAATWGLGRVVSVEAPHRWGGLVDLPTRPDARAAGRPA
;
A
#
# COMPACT_ATOMS: atom_id res chain seq x y z
N THR A 1 7.02 5.47 -25.60
CA THR A 1 6.22 5.41 -26.83
C THR A 1 4.90 4.77 -26.44
N ASP A 2 3.85 5.57 -26.43
CA ASP A 2 2.52 5.24 -25.91
C ASP A 2 1.83 4.23 -26.84
N PRO A 3 1.28 3.08 -26.37
CA PRO A 3 0.50 2.21 -27.24
C PRO A 3 -0.87 2.85 -27.47
N ALA A 4 -1.14 3.26 -28.70
CA ALA A 4 -2.44 3.76 -29.12
C ALA A 4 -3.52 2.69 -28.93
N THR A 5 -4.23 2.74 -27.80
CA THR A 5 -5.49 2.01 -27.57
C THR A 5 -6.65 2.83 -28.13
N GLY A 6 -6.67 3.00 -29.46
CA GLY A 6 -7.85 3.39 -30.20
C GLY A 6 -8.27 2.23 -31.07
N THR A 7 -9.31 1.49 -30.68
CA THR A 7 -9.88 0.43 -31.53
C THR A 7 -10.26 1.04 -32.88
N ASP A 8 -9.71 0.52 -33.98
CA ASP A 8 -10.00 0.97 -35.34
C ASP A 8 -11.52 0.94 -35.58
N PRO A 9 -12.14 2.01 -36.10
CA PRO A 9 -13.56 2.05 -36.44
C PRO A 9 -14.06 0.87 -37.29
N LEU A 10 -13.21 0.29 -38.13
CA LEU A 10 -13.53 -0.90 -38.92
C LEU A 10 -13.64 -2.15 -38.04
N ASP A 11 -12.76 -2.30 -37.06
CA ASP A 11 -12.78 -3.38 -36.07
C ASP A 11 -14.07 -3.32 -35.24
N HIS A 12 -14.50 -2.12 -34.85
CA HIS A 12 -15.75 -1.93 -34.11
C HIS A 12 -16.97 -2.36 -34.94
N ARG A 13 -17.08 -1.92 -36.20
CA ARG A 13 -18.20 -2.29 -37.08
C ARG A 13 -18.28 -3.79 -37.34
N PHE A 14 -17.13 -4.43 -37.54
CA PHE A 14 -17.05 -5.88 -37.70
C PHE A 14 -17.58 -6.62 -36.47
N TRP A 15 -17.10 -6.28 -35.27
CA TRP A 15 -17.52 -6.95 -34.05
C TRP A 15 -18.99 -6.66 -33.70
N ASP A 16 -19.47 -5.45 -33.96
CA ASP A 16 -20.86 -5.06 -33.80
C ASP A 16 -21.83 -5.90 -34.65
N ALA A 17 -21.43 -6.27 -35.86
CA ALA A 17 -22.21 -7.14 -36.75
C ALA A 17 -22.17 -8.60 -36.28
N VAL A 18 -21.00 -9.08 -35.84
CA VAL A 18 -20.85 -10.43 -35.26
C VAL A 18 -21.70 -10.58 -33.99
N GLU A 19 -21.71 -9.59 -33.10
CA GLU A 19 -22.44 -9.63 -31.82
C GLU A 19 -23.96 -9.61 -32.01
N ARG A 20 -24.46 -8.92 -33.03
CA ARG A 20 -25.89 -8.88 -33.38
C ARG A 20 -26.34 -10.06 -34.25
N ALA A 21 -25.42 -10.95 -34.61
CA ALA A 21 -25.63 -11.99 -35.61
C ALA A 21 -26.20 -11.43 -36.93
N ASP A 22 -25.74 -10.24 -37.33
CA ASP A 22 -26.16 -9.53 -38.53
C ASP A 22 -25.26 -9.92 -39.71
N LEU A 23 -25.74 -10.87 -40.51
CA LEU A 23 -25.01 -11.39 -41.67
C LEU A 23 -24.80 -10.32 -42.74
N ASP A 24 -25.79 -9.47 -42.99
CA ASP A 24 -25.74 -8.49 -44.07
C ASP A 24 -24.76 -7.37 -43.73
N ALA A 25 -24.81 -6.85 -42.50
CA ALA A 25 -23.84 -5.88 -42.01
C ALA A 25 -22.40 -6.43 -41.99
N LEU A 26 -22.22 -7.71 -41.66
CA LEU A 26 -20.91 -8.36 -41.66
C LEU A 26 -20.36 -8.53 -43.07
N ARG A 27 -21.21 -8.90 -44.03
CA ARG A 27 -20.85 -9.03 -45.45
C ARG A 27 -20.44 -7.70 -46.07
N ASP A 28 -21.19 -6.64 -45.76
CA ASP A 28 -20.88 -5.28 -46.21
C ASP A 28 -19.54 -4.80 -45.66
N THR A 29 -19.25 -5.11 -44.40
CA THR A 29 -18.00 -4.73 -43.72
C THR A 29 -16.79 -5.47 -44.29
N LEU A 30 -16.95 -6.73 -44.71
CA LEU A 30 -15.87 -7.58 -45.24
C LEU A 30 -15.78 -7.56 -46.78
N HIS A 31 -16.72 -6.90 -47.47
CA HIS A 31 -16.87 -6.91 -48.93
C HIS A 31 -16.99 -8.32 -49.54
N ILE A 32 -17.83 -9.17 -48.92
CA ILE A 32 -18.00 -10.59 -49.26
C ILE A 32 -19.19 -10.81 -50.21
N ASP A 33 -18.97 -11.60 -51.26
CA ASP A 33 -19.96 -11.94 -52.28
C ASP A 33 -20.98 -13.01 -51.83
N ASP A 34 -22.08 -13.16 -52.58
CA ASP A 34 -23.15 -14.12 -52.24
C ASP A 34 -22.66 -15.58 -52.23
N ALA A 35 -21.61 -15.89 -53.00
CA ALA A 35 -21.07 -17.24 -53.12
C ALA A 35 -20.48 -17.77 -51.79
N THR A 36 -20.06 -16.88 -50.90
CA THR A 36 -19.43 -17.22 -49.61
C THR A 36 -20.33 -16.91 -48.40
N ALA A 37 -21.51 -16.34 -48.64
CA ALA A 37 -22.49 -15.98 -47.61
C ALA A 37 -23.02 -17.20 -46.83
N ASP A 38 -23.16 -18.35 -47.49
CA ASP A 38 -23.65 -19.59 -46.85
C ASP A 38 -22.65 -20.14 -45.83
N SER A 39 -21.35 -20.07 -46.12
CA SER A 39 -20.29 -20.45 -45.19
C SER A 39 -20.21 -19.50 -43.99
N LEU A 40 -20.36 -18.19 -44.23
CA LEU A 40 -20.36 -17.20 -43.16
C LEU A 40 -21.59 -17.33 -42.25
N ARG A 41 -22.77 -17.59 -42.82
CA ARG A 41 -24.02 -17.84 -42.07
C ARG A 41 -23.90 -19.04 -41.13
N ALA A 42 -23.21 -20.10 -41.57
CA ALA A 42 -22.99 -21.29 -40.74
C ALA A 42 -22.05 -21.02 -39.54
N LEU A 43 -21.08 -20.12 -39.69
CA LEU A 43 -20.07 -19.81 -38.66
C LEU A 43 -20.45 -18.65 -37.73
N LEU A 44 -21.37 -17.77 -38.16
CA LEU A 44 -21.74 -16.55 -37.43
C LEU A 44 -22.20 -16.81 -35.99
N PRO A 45 -23.05 -17.81 -35.67
CA PRO A 45 -23.43 -18.10 -34.28
C PRO A 45 -22.22 -18.49 -33.42
N ALA A 46 -21.30 -19.30 -33.94
CA ALA A 46 -20.10 -19.72 -33.22
C ALA A 46 -19.14 -18.54 -32.95
N LEU A 47 -19.03 -17.58 -33.88
CA LEU A 47 -18.26 -16.35 -33.71
C LEU A 47 -18.89 -15.40 -32.69
N ALA A 48 -20.22 -15.25 -32.71
CA ALA A 48 -20.96 -14.45 -31.75
C ALA A 48 -20.82 -15.01 -30.32
N ASP A 49 -20.95 -16.33 -30.16
CA ASP A 49 -20.77 -17.02 -28.89
C ASP A 49 -19.33 -16.89 -28.36
N TRP A 50 -18.33 -17.06 -29.23
CA TRP A 50 -16.93 -16.86 -28.87
C TRP A 50 -16.63 -15.43 -28.43
N ARG A 51 -17.18 -14.42 -29.15
CA ARG A 51 -16.99 -13.01 -28.81
C ARG A 51 -17.62 -12.66 -27.47
N ARG A 52 -18.83 -13.15 -27.19
CA ARG A 52 -19.51 -12.98 -25.89
C ARG A 52 -18.70 -13.58 -24.75
N GLN A 53 -18.23 -14.83 -24.89
CA GLN A 53 -17.40 -15.49 -23.89
C GLN A 53 -16.08 -14.74 -23.65
N ARG A 54 -15.47 -14.20 -24.72
CA ARG A 54 -14.25 -13.39 -24.61
C ARG A 54 -14.48 -12.06 -23.90
N GLN A 55 -15.62 -11.40 -24.10
CA GLN A 55 -15.98 -10.18 -23.37
C GLN A 55 -16.27 -10.47 -21.90
N GLU A 56 -17.00 -11.54 -21.59
CA GLU A 56 -17.23 -11.97 -20.21
C GLU A 56 -15.91 -12.24 -19.47
N HIS A 57 -14.98 -12.96 -20.11
CA HIS A 57 -13.64 -13.15 -19.55
C HIS A 57 -12.83 -11.85 -19.47
N GLY A 58 -12.92 -10.97 -20.47
CA GLY A 58 -12.24 -9.68 -20.49
C GLY A 58 -12.73 -8.72 -19.40
N LEU A 59 -14.03 -8.74 -19.07
CA LEU A 59 -14.59 -7.98 -17.95
C LEU A 59 -14.04 -8.50 -16.62
N LEU A 60 -13.96 -9.82 -16.44
CA LEU A 60 -13.37 -10.44 -15.25
C LEU A 60 -11.88 -10.15 -15.13
N ASP A 61 -11.14 -10.15 -16.25
CA ASP A 61 -9.72 -9.80 -16.28
C ASP A 61 -9.51 -8.31 -15.96
N GLY A 62 -10.40 -7.43 -16.41
CA GLY A 62 -10.36 -5.99 -16.10
C GLY A 62 -10.58 -5.64 -14.63
N TRP A 63 -11.09 -6.57 -13.82
CA TRP A 63 -11.27 -6.37 -12.37
C TRP A 63 -10.06 -6.85 -11.55
N ARG A 64 -9.05 -7.45 -12.19
CA ARG A 64 -7.88 -8.00 -11.50
C ARG A 64 -6.84 -6.91 -11.30
N TYR A 65 -6.54 -6.64 -10.04
CA TYR A 65 -5.45 -5.76 -9.63
C TYR A 65 -4.47 -6.51 -8.74
N ARG A 66 -3.20 -6.13 -8.80
CA ARG A 66 -2.17 -6.55 -7.85
C ARG A 66 -1.39 -5.32 -7.39
N ALA A 67 -0.99 -5.34 -6.12
CA ALA A 67 -0.05 -4.35 -5.61
C ALA A 67 1.36 -4.72 -6.09
N GLU A 68 2.08 -3.74 -6.64
CA GLU A 68 3.48 -3.86 -7.03
C GLU A 68 4.29 -2.74 -6.38
N TRP A 69 5.53 -3.07 -6.01
CA TRP A 69 6.50 -2.09 -5.53
C TRP A 69 7.38 -1.65 -6.69
N GLN A 70 7.52 -0.34 -6.86
CA GLN A 70 8.37 0.25 -7.89
C GLN A 70 9.62 0.86 -7.26
N VAL A 71 10.76 0.67 -7.89
CA VAL A 71 12.00 1.33 -7.49
C VAL A 71 11.90 2.80 -7.87
N THR A 72 11.96 3.68 -6.88
CA THR A 72 12.03 5.13 -7.07
C THR A 72 13.47 5.62 -7.00
N ALA A 73 13.75 6.77 -7.62
CA ALA A 73 15.05 7.42 -7.48
C ALA A 73 15.33 7.74 -6.00
N GLU A 74 16.60 7.68 -5.60
CA GLU A 74 16.98 7.98 -4.22
C GLU A 74 16.75 9.47 -3.95
N PRO A 75 15.92 9.82 -2.94
CA PRO A 75 15.66 11.22 -2.63
C PRO A 75 16.93 11.88 -2.10
N THR A 76 17.06 13.20 -2.31
CA THR A 76 18.15 13.96 -1.70
C THR A 76 17.97 13.95 -0.19
N PRO A 77 19.01 13.61 0.61
CA PRO A 77 18.88 13.55 2.06
C PRO A 77 18.40 14.89 2.63
N GLY A 78 17.22 14.86 3.27
CA GLY A 78 16.69 15.99 4.02
C GLY A 78 17.33 16.08 5.40
N ARG A 79 17.43 17.30 5.93
CA ARG A 79 17.75 17.55 7.34
C ARG A 79 16.44 17.57 8.13
N LEU A 80 16.35 16.74 9.15
CA LEU A 80 15.33 16.84 10.18
C LEU A 80 15.72 17.93 11.19
N ALA A 81 14.73 18.40 11.94
CA ALA A 81 14.92 19.35 13.03
C ALA A 81 13.87 19.11 14.12
N GLY A 82 14.16 19.58 15.33
CA GLY A 82 13.25 19.55 16.47
C GLY A 82 13.11 18.17 17.10
N THR A 83 12.16 18.07 18.04
CA THR A 83 11.92 16.85 18.79
C THR A 83 11.09 15.86 17.99
N TRP A 84 11.58 14.62 17.89
CA TRP A 84 10.90 13.52 17.22
C TRP A 84 10.54 12.45 18.24
N LEU A 85 9.25 12.17 18.41
CA LEU A 85 8.81 11.09 19.29
C LEU A 85 9.17 9.75 18.64
N LEU A 86 9.88 8.90 19.38
CA LEU A 86 10.17 7.52 18.99
C LEU A 86 9.38 6.58 19.90
N ALA A 87 8.21 6.13 19.43
CA ALA A 87 7.37 5.21 20.19
C ALA A 87 7.83 3.77 19.97
N LEU A 88 8.10 3.05 21.05
CA LEU A 88 8.61 1.67 21.02
C LEU A 88 7.80 0.76 21.95
N PRO A 89 7.59 -0.53 21.61
CA PRO A 89 6.97 -1.46 22.52
C PRO A 89 7.81 -1.67 23.78
N ALA A 90 7.16 -1.96 24.90
CA ALA A 90 7.84 -2.39 26.12
C ALA A 90 8.83 -3.54 25.84
N GLY A 91 10.02 -3.47 26.44
CA GLY A 91 11.08 -4.47 26.27
C GLY A 91 11.93 -4.34 24.98
N HIS A 92 11.68 -3.35 24.12
CA HIS A 92 12.42 -3.18 22.85
C HIS A 92 13.47 -2.06 22.88
N ALA A 93 13.68 -1.39 24.02
CA ALA A 93 14.62 -0.27 24.12
C ALA A 93 16.06 -0.64 23.75
N ASP A 94 16.45 -1.88 24.05
CA ASP A 94 17.79 -2.42 23.79
C ASP A 94 17.88 -3.19 22.45
N ASP A 95 16.82 -3.23 21.63
CA ASP A 95 16.89 -3.87 20.30
C ASP A 95 17.86 -3.09 19.40
N PRO A 96 18.90 -3.73 18.82
CA PRO A 96 19.83 -3.07 17.90
C PRO A 96 19.16 -2.35 16.73
N ALA A 97 18.01 -2.83 16.26
CA ALA A 97 17.24 -2.17 15.22
C ALA A 97 16.63 -0.84 15.71
N VAL A 98 16.16 -0.78 16.96
CA VAL A 98 15.68 0.47 17.59
C VAL A 98 16.84 1.45 17.75
N ALA A 99 18.01 0.98 18.17
CA ALA A 99 19.22 1.79 18.24
C ALA A 99 19.63 2.36 16.87
N ALA A 100 19.53 1.55 15.80
CA ALA A 100 19.81 1.99 14.44
C ALA A 100 18.82 3.06 13.95
N VAL A 101 17.52 2.89 14.20
CA VAL A 101 16.51 3.92 13.85
C VAL A 101 16.76 5.21 14.64
N ARG A 102 17.03 5.11 15.94
CA ARG A 102 17.38 6.28 16.77
C ARG A 102 18.61 7.00 16.23
N ALA A 103 19.67 6.26 15.90
CA ALA A 103 20.90 6.82 15.36
C ALA A 103 20.66 7.54 14.03
N ALA A 104 19.88 6.93 13.12
CA ALA A 104 19.52 7.55 11.85
C ALA A 104 18.73 8.86 12.01
N LEU A 105 17.80 8.94 12.97
CA LEU A 105 17.09 10.18 13.29
C LEU A 105 18.06 11.26 13.79
N THR A 106 18.95 10.91 14.71
CA THR A 106 19.99 11.82 15.23
C THR A 106 20.92 12.30 14.11
N ASP A 107 21.39 11.40 13.25
CA ASP A 107 22.30 11.71 12.14
C ASP A 107 21.62 12.63 11.10
N ALA A 108 20.31 12.47 10.92
CA ALA A 108 19.49 13.35 10.10
C ALA A 108 19.22 14.73 10.75
N GLY A 109 19.53 14.90 12.04
CA GLY A 109 19.42 16.16 12.78
C GLY A 109 18.18 16.32 13.67
N ALA A 110 17.41 15.24 13.90
CA ALA A 110 16.32 15.23 14.86
C ALA A 110 16.83 15.04 16.30
N ASP A 111 16.01 15.42 17.28
CA ASP A 111 16.21 15.12 18.70
C ASP A 111 15.24 14.00 19.14
N PRO A 112 15.66 12.72 19.19
CA PRO A 112 14.73 11.60 19.39
C PRO A 112 14.31 11.44 20.86
N LEU A 113 13.02 11.60 21.14
CA LEU A 113 12.40 11.41 22.45
C LEU A 113 11.76 10.01 22.54
N PRO A 114 12.35 9.04 23.29
CA PRO A 114 11.74 7.73 23.46
C PRO A 114 10.41 7.80 24.23
N LEU A 115 9.43 7.04 23.77
CA LEU A 115 8.23 6.72 24.54
C LEU A 115 8.02 5.20 24.52
N THR A 116 8.22 4.56 25.67
CA THR A 116 7.95 3.13 25.82
C THR A 116 6.47 2.91 26.09
N VAL A 117 5.82 2.11 25.25
CA VAL A 117 4.37 1.84 25.30
C VAL A 117 4.13 0.41 25.77
N ALA A 118 3.31 0.28 26.82
CA ALA A 118 2.86 -1.01 27.32
C ALA A 118 1.81 -1.63 26.36
N PRO A 119 1.70 -2.97 26.29
CA PRO A 119 0.74 -3.64 25.41
C PRO A 119 -0.74 -3.27 25.66
N ASP A 120 -1.06 -2.90 26.90
CA ASP A 120 -2.38 -2.53 27.39
C ASP A 120 -2.54 -1.02 27.60
N ALA A 121 -1.60 -0.21 27.12
CA ALA A 121 -1.67 1.23 27.24
C ALA A 121 -2.91 1.78 26.53
N ASP A 122 -3.76 2.48 27.28
CA ASP A 122 -4.91 3.16 26.72
C ASP A 122 -4.54 4.53 26.15
N ARG A 123 -5.43 5.06 25.29
CA ARG A 123 -5.22 6.35 24.62
C ARG A 123 -5.12 7.53 25.57
N ALA A 124 -5.78 7.49 26.74
CA ALA A 124 -5.80 8.62 27.68
C ALA A 124 -4.49 8.70 28.46
N ALA A 125 -3.96 7.56 28.91
CA ALA A 125 -2.65 7.45 29.52
C ALA A 125 -1.54 7.87 28.55
N LEU A 126 -1.65 7.46 27.27
CA LEU A 126 -0.73 7.89 26.22
C LEU A 126 -0.81 9.40 25.96
N ALA A 127 -2.01 9.97 25.86
CA ALA A 127 -2.19 11.40 25.66
C ALA A 127 -1.56 12.22 26.81
N ALA A 128 -1.76 11.78 28.05
CA ALA A 128 -1.13 12.40 29.22
C ALA A 128 0.41 12.28 29.20
N ALA A 129 0.95 11.16 28.73
CA ALA A 129 2.39 10.93 28.63
C ALA A 129 3.06 11.76 27.52
N LEU A 130 2.34 12.09 26.44
CA LEU A 130 2.84 12.98 25.38
C LEU A 130 3.06 14.41 25.91
N GLY A 131 2.17 14.87 26.78
CA GLY A 131 2.19 16.24 27.32
C GLY A 131 2.15 17.31 26.22
N ASP A 132 2.61 18.52 26.55
CA ASP A 132 2.57 19.67 25.64
C ASP A 132 3.89 19.88 24.87
N THR A 133 4.80 18.90 24.88
CA THR A 133 6.11 19.03 24.21
C THR A 133 5.89 19.13 22.70
N PRO A 134 6.30 20.22 22.03
CA PRO A 134 6.11 20.34 20.59
C PRO A 134 6.87 19.25 19.83
N LEU A 135 6.15 18.46 19.04
CA LEU A 135 6.72 17.40 18.22
C LEU A 135 6.85 17.87 16.78
N ALA A 136 8.03 17.68 16.19
CA ALA A 136 8.29 17.90 14.77
C ALA A 136 7.89 16.68 13.92
N GLY A 137 7.82 15.50 14.53
CA GLY A 137 7.40 14.25 13.89
C GLY A 137 7.28 13.11 14.90
N VAL A 138 6.58 12.04 14.50
CA VAL A 138 6.44 10.82 15.29
C VAL A 138 6.86 9.62 14.46
N VAL A 139 7.74 8.79 15.00
CA VAL A 139 8.11 7.48 14.46
C VAL A 139 7.61 6.41 15.41
N SER A 140 6.69 5.59 14.92
CA SER A 140 6.10 4.47 15.68
C SER A 140 6.72 3.15 15.24
N LEU A 141 7.41 2.50 16.17
CA LEU A 141 7.91 1.13 16.06
C LEU A 141 6.97 0.13 16.75
N LEU A 142 5.77 0.57 17.14
CA LEU A 142 4.82 -0.23 17.94
C LEU A 142 4.38 -1.52 17.24
N ALA A 143 4.41 -1.53 15.90
CA ALA A 143 4.15 -2.73 15.12
C ALA A 143 5.11 -3.89 15.46
N TRP A 144 6.28 -3.63 16.06
CA TRP A 144 7.27 -4.67 16.39
C TRP A 144 6.94 -5.45 17.67
N ALA A 145 5.86 -5.08 18.37
CA ALA A 145 5.40 -5.82 19.53
C ALA A 145 5.10 -7.28 19.15
N PRO A 146 5.69 -8.27 19.83
CA PRO A 146 5.51 -9.68 19.47
C PRO A 146 4.05 -10.09 19.67
N SER A 147 3.50 -10.79 18.68
CA SER A 147 2.18 -11.41 18.79
C SER A 147 2.34 -12.84 19.32
N ALA A 148 1.60 -13.18 20.38
CA ALA A 148 1.64 -14.53 20.95
C ALA A 148 0.85 -15.53 20.08
N ASP A 149 -0.19 -15.06 19.42
CA ASP A 149 -1.02 -15.80 18.47
C ASP A 149 -1.58 -14.87 17.38
N ALA A 150 -2.29 -15.42 16.41
CA ALA A 150 -2.89 -14.64 15.31
C ALA A 150 -4.13 -13.84 15.72
N ALA A 151 -4.71 -14.11 16.90
CA ALA A 151 -5.92 -13.42 17.38
C ALA A 151 -5.58 -12.12 18.11
N THR A 152 -4.36 -12.02 18.65
CA THR A 152 -3.88 -10.89 19.41
C THR A 152 -2.85 -10.10 18.60
N LEU A 153 -3.18 -8.85 18.29
CA LEU A 153 -2.30 -7.93 17.54
C LEU A 153 -1.90 -6.75 18.45
N PRO A 154 -1.06 -6.96 19.47
CA PRO A 154 -0.71 -5.90 20.43
C PRO A 154 -0.08 -4.69 19.75
N GLY A 155 0.72 -4.90 18.71
CA GLY A 155 1.32 -3.80 17.95
C GLY A 155 0.30 -2.96 17.20
N LEU A 156 -0.77 -3.58 16.68
CA LEU A 156 -1.89 -2.87 16.06
C LEU A 156 -2.69 -2.07 17.10
N ALA A 157 -3.02 -2.69 18.24
CA ALA A 157 -3.77 -2.04 19.31
C ALA A 157 -3.01 -0.83 19.87
N ALA A 158 -1.71 -0.98 20.14
CA ALA A 158 -0.85 0.11 20.61
C ALA A 158 -0.73 1.23 19.54
N THR A 159 -0.64 0.87 18.26
CA THR A 159 -0.60 1.86 17.17
C THR A 159 -1.90 2.65 17.07
N LEU A 160 -3.05 2.00 17.22
CA LEU A 160 -4.35 2.66 17.27
C LEU A 160 -4.44 3.60 18.48
N ALA A 161 -4.04 3.13 19.66
CA ALA A 161 -4.06 3.93 20.89
C ALA A 161 -3.15 5.16 20.78
N LEU A 162 -1.94 5.03 20.22
CA LEU A 162 -1.04 6.16 19.96
C LEU A 162 -1.66 7.16 18.97
N THR A 163 -2.25 6.67 17.88
CA THR A 163 -2.89 7.54 16.87
C THR A 163 -4.02 8.37 17.47
N GLN A 164 -4.85 7.75 18.31
CA GLN A 164 -5.91 8.43 19.05
C GLN A 164 -5.33 9.42 20.07
N ALA A 165 -4.33 9.01 20.84
CA ALA A 165 -3.67 9.84 21.85
C ALA A 165 -3.05 11.11 21.27
N LEU A 166 -2.43 11.04 20.09
CA LEU A 166 -1.91 12.21 19.38
C LEU A 166 -3.04 13.21 19.06
N GLY A 167 -4.22 12.72 18.68
CA GLY A 167 -5.40 13.56 18.45
C GLY A 167 -5.98 14.14 19.73
N ASP A 168 -6.09 13.31 20.77
CA ASP A 168 -6.59 13.73 22.08
C ASP A 168 -5.69 14.82 22.71
N ALA A 169 -4.38 14.74 22.48
CA ALA A 169 -3.39 15.71 22.96
C ALA A 169 -3.17 16.90 22.00
N GLY A 170 -3.82 16.93 20.84
CA GLY A 170 -3.70 18.04 19.88
C GLY A 170 -2.35 18.14 19.16
N HIS A 171 -1.60 17.04 19.05
CA HIS A 171 -0.34 16.99 18.31
C HIS A 171 -0.59 16.77 16.81
N ASP A 172 -0.25 17.78 16.00
CA ASP A 172 -0.38 17.73 14.54
C ASP A 172 0.87 17.20 13.80
N ALA A 173 1.86 16.69 14.54
CA ALA A 173 3.09 16.18 13.97
C ALA A 173 2.85 14.97 13.03
N PRO A 174 3.58 14.86 11.91
CA PRO A 174 3.43 13.75 10.98
C PRO A 174 3.82 12.42 11.63
N LEU A 175 2.90 11.45 11.57
CA LEU A 175 3.05 10.08 12.07
C LEU A 175 3.58 9.14 10.99
N TRP A 176 4.73 8.55 11.26
CA TRP A 176 5.37 7.50 10.47
C TRP A 176 5.23 6.15 11.17
N LEU A 177 4.56 5.20 10.51
CA LEU A 177 4.39 3.85 11.00
C LEU A 177 5.45 2.93 10.38
N VAL A 178 6.30 2.34 11.23
CA VAL A 178 7.42 1.52 10.78
C VAL A 178 7.18 0.06 11.12
N THR A 179 7.15 -0.79 10.10
CA THR A 179 7.07 -2.25 10.22
C THR A 179 8.42 -2.89 9.89
N ARG A 180 8.56 -4.19 10.16
CA ARG A 180 9.77 -4.95 9.86
C ARG A 180 9.45 -6.29 9.20
N GLY A 181 9.69 -6.40 7.89
CA GLY A 181 9.41 -7.60 7.10
C GLY A 181 7.91 -7.92 7.00
N ALA A 182 7.08 -6.88 7.00
CA ALA A 182 5.62 -6.97 6.89
C ALA A 182 5.13 -7.01 5.44
N VAL A 183 5.96 -6.57 4.49
CA VAL A 183 5.63 -6.56 3.06
C VAL A 183 6.68 -7.31 2.25
N ALA A 184 6.26 -7.93 1.15
CA ALA A 184 7.15 -8.47 0.15
C ALA A 184 7.26 -7.46 -0.99
N ALA A 185 8.36 -6.70 -1.02
CA ALA A 185 8.60 -5.68 -2.02
C ALA A 185 9.17 -6.28 -3.32
N ALA A 186 9.90 -7.39 -3.21
CA ALA A 186 10.43 -8.18 -4.32
C ALA A 186 9.91 -9.63 -4.29
N ALA A 187 9.93 -10.30 -5.44
CA ALA A 187 9.45 -11.68 -5.57
C ALA A 187 10.20 -12.71 -4.70
N TYR A 188 11.40 -12.37 -4.23
CA TYR A 188 12.23 -13.21 -3.37
C TYR A 188 12.16 -12.84 -1.88
N ASP A 189 11.40 -11.80 -1.52
CA ASP A 189 11.24 -11.41 -0.13
C ASP A 189 10.43 -12.44 0.64
N ARG A 190 10.89 -12.77 1.84
CA ARG A 190 10.14 -13.60 2.77
C ARG A 190 9.56 -12.71 3.85
N LEU A 191 8.23 -12.78 4.01
CA LEU A 191 7.56 -12.15 5.14
C LEU A 191 8.08 -12.76 6.44
N ALA A 192 8.61 -11.90 7.31
CA ALA A 192 9.13 -12.32 8.60
C ALA A 192 8.04 -12.29 9.66
N ASP A 193 7.15 -11.30 9.58
CA ASP A 193 6.07 -11.10 10.53
C ASP A 193 4.82 -10.54 9.80
N PRO A 194 3.99 -11.42 9.22
CA PRO A 194 2.79 -11.00 8.49
C PRO A 194 1.73 -10.35 9.39
N ALA A 195 1.80 -10.51 10.73
CA ALA A 195 0.86 -9.85 11.63
C ALA A 195 0.99 -8.31 11.56
N GLN A 196 2.19 -7.80 11.28
CA GLN A 196 2.45 -6.37 11.11
C GLN A 196 1.77 -5.77 9.87
N ALA A 197 1.33 -6.58 8.91
CA ALA A 197 0.57 -6.09 7.76
C ALA A 197 -0.77 -5.44 8.16
N ALA A 198 -1.32 -5.78 9.34
CA ALA A 198 -2.50 -5.10 9.86
C ALA A 198 -2.27 -3.60 10.08
N THR A 199 -1.04 -3.20 10.45
CA THR A 199 -0.63 -1.79 10.58
C THR A 199 -0.70 -1.05 9.24
N TRP A 200 -0.41 -1.72 8.12
CA TRP A 200 -0.59 -1.16 6.78
C TRP A 200 -2.06 -0.96 6.42
N GLY A 201 -2.95 -1.84 6.90
CA GLY A 201 -4.40 -1.64 6.85
C GLY A 201 -4.83 -0.38 7.59
N LEU A 202 -4.43 -0.25 8.85
CA LEU A 202 -4.74 0.90 9.69
C LEU A 202 -4.18 2.21 9.10
N GLY A 203 -2.91 2.24 8.69
CA GLY A 203 -2.26 3.43 8.15
C GLY A 203 -2.96 4.00 6.91
N ARG A 204 -3.50 3.14 6.03
CA ARG A 204 -4.31 3.57 4.88
C ARG A 204 -5.62 4.23 5.26
N VAL A 205 -6.21 3.87 6.41
CA VAL A 205 -7.40 4.53 6.95
C VAL A 205 -7.00 5.87 7.58
N VAL A 206 -5.94 5.88 8.40
CA VAL A 206 -5.42 7.10 9.03
C VAL A 206 -5.02 8.15 8.00
N SER A 207 -4.44 7.76 6.87
CA SER A 207 -4.06 8.69 5.80
C SER A 207 -5.26 9.43 5.18
N VAL A 208 -6.48 8.88 5.31
CA VAL A 208 -7.72 9.51 4.82
C VAL A 208 -8.44 10.26 5.94
N GLU A 209 -8.47 9.71 7.16
CA GLU A 209 -9.16 10.33 8.30
C GLU A 209 -8.40 11.52 8.92
N ALA A 210 -7.06 11.47 8.93
CA ALA A 210 -6.21 12.47 9.53
C ALA A 210 -5.02 12.85 8.63
N PRO A 211 -5.25 13.34 7.39
CA PRO A 211 -4.18 13.57 6.42
C PRO A 211 -3.16 14.62 6.86
N HIS A 212 -3.56 15.58 7.70
CA HIS A 212 -2.68 16.61 8.27
C HIS A 212 -1.63 16.05 9.23
N ARG A 213 -1.90 14.88 9.84
CA ARG A 213 -1.03 14.16 10.78
C ARG A 213 -0.36 12.94 10.17
N TRP A 214 -0.55 12.68 8.88
CA TRP A 214 -0.04 11.47 8.24
C TRP A 214 1.34 11.72 7.62
N GLY A 215 2.35 10.99 8.09
CA GLY A 215 3.67 10.93 7.46
C GLY A 215 3.73 9.83 6.41
N GLY A 216 3.57 8.57 6.83
CA GLY A 216 3.64 7.44 5.91
C GLY A 216 3.83 6.08 6.58
N LEU A 217 3.98 5.05 5.74
CA LEU A 217 4.32 3.68 6.10
C LEU A 217 5.70 3.33 5.56
N VAL A 218 6.54 2.72 6.39
CA VAL A 218 7.87 2.25 6.00
C VAL A 218 8.05 0.81 6.50
N ASP A 219 8.47 -0.10 5.63
CA ASP A 219 8.90 -1.44 6.06
C ASP A 219 10.42 -1.53 6.03
N LEU A 220 11.00 -1.92 7.17
CA LEU A 220 12.44 -2.18 7.28
C LEU A 220 12.74 -3.66 7.04
N PRO A 221 13.93 -4.00 6.51
CA PRO A 221 14.38 -5.38 6.49
C PRO A 221 14.58 -5.89 7.93
N THR A 222 14.47 -7.20 8.14
CA THR A 222 14.66 -7.85 9.45
C THR A 222 16.01 -7.57 10.10
N ARG A 223 17.02 -7.30 9.28
CA ARG A 223 18.33 -6.80 9.71
C ARG A 223 18.58 -5.46 9.00
N PRO A 224 18.18 -4.33 9.61
CA PRO A 224 18.49 -3.03 9.05
C PRO A 224 19.99 -2.80 9.12
N ASP A 225 20.61 -2.52 7.98
CA ASP A 225 21.93 -1.90 7.95
C ASP A 225 21.80 -0.37 8.09
N ALA A 226 22.92 0.33 8.26
CA ALA A 226 22.91 1.78 8.42
C ALA A 226 22.25 2.50 7.23
N ARG A 227 22.24 1.89 6.04
CA ARG A 227 21.57 2.44 4.84
C ARG A 227 20.05 2.31 4.92
N ALA A 228 19.53 1.20 5.42
CA ALA A 228 18.09 1.01 5.58
C ALA A 228 17.50 1.94 6.66
N ALA A 229 18.27 2.23 7.72
CA ALA A 229 17.83 3.14 8.79
C ALA A 229 17.89 4.63 8.39
N GLY A 230 18.88 5.03 7.60
CA GLY A 230 19.16 6.42 7.21
C GLY A 230 18.32 6.99 6.08
N ARG A 231 17.27 6.32 5.63
CA ARG A 231 16.39 6.79 4.54
C ARG A 231 15.17 7.53 5.11
N PRO A 232 15.16 8.87 5.12
CA PRO A 232 13.90 9.60 5.24
C PRO A 232 13.08 9.32 3.97
N ALA A 233 11.80 8.99 4.16
CA ALA A 233 10.82 8.93 3.08
C ALA A 233 10.33 10.33 2.71
#